data_AF-H0HSY6-F1
#
_entry.id   AF-H0HSY6-F1
#
_cell.length_a   1.000
_cell.length_b   1.000
_cell.length_c   1.000
_cell.angle_alpha   90.00
_cell.angle_beta   90.00
_cell.angle_gamma   90.00
#
_symmetry.space_group_name_H-M   'P 1'
#
loop_
_entity.id
_entity.type
_entity.pdbx_description
1 polymer ?
#
loop_
_entity_poly.entity_id
_entity_poly.type
_entity_poly.pdbx_seq_one_letter_code
_entity_poly.pdbx_strand_id
1 'polypeptide(L)'
;MERQSFESVWDALEESSGEAANMSMRSSLLIAIEQQVRGWNVTQAEAARRLGVTQPRLNDLLRGRITNFSLDTLINLAGQAGLTVRLDIARAA
;
A
#
# COMPACT_ATOMS: atom_id res chain seq x y z
N MET A 1 -9.59 -30.92 5.84
CA MET A 1 -9.33 -29.51 6.17
C MET A 1 -10.66 -28.82 6.30
N GLU A 2 -10.92 -28.20 7.45
CA GLU A 2 -12.09 -27.34 7.62
C GLU A 2 -11.82 -26.00 6.92
N ARG A 3 -12.85 -25.44 6.27
CA ARG A 3 -12.74 -24.18 5.54
C ARG A 3 -13.05 -23.05 6.50
N GLN A 4 -12.09 -22.15 6.72
CA GLN A 4 -12.26 -20.97 7.56
C GLN A 4 -12.57 -19.74 6.67
N SER A 5 -13.34 -18.80 7.20
CA SER A 5 -13.67 -17.52 6.55
C SER A 5 -13.22 -16.38 7.46
N PHE A 6 -12.57 -15.38 6.87
CA PHE A 6 -12.05 -14.21 7.54
C PHE A 6 -12.57 -12.94 6.86
N GLU A 7 -12.65 -11.83 7.59
CA GLU A 7 -13.05 -10.53 7.02
C GLU A 7 -11.97 -9.94 6.10
N SER A 8 -10.70 -10.09 6.49
CA SER A 8 -9.53 -9.75 5.69
C SER A 8 -8.64 -10.97 5.47
N VAL A 9 -7.94 -11.01 4.32
CA VAL A 9 -6.90 -12.02 4.08
C VAL A 9 -5.79 -11.93 5.13
N TRP A 10 -5.54 -10.72 5.66
CA TRP A 10 -4.51 -10.51 6.67
C TRP A 10 -4.89 -11.10 8.03
N ASP A 11 -6.17 -11.23 8.36
CA ASP A 11 -6.61 -11.91 9.59
C ASP A 11 -6.32 -13.42 9.55
N ALA A 12 -6.18 -13.97 8.35
CA ALA A 12 -5.81 -15.38 8.14
C ALA A 12 -4.29 -15.60 8.12
N LEU A 13 -3.50 -14.54 7.88
CA LEU A 13 -2.06 -14.63 7.63
C LEU A 13 -1.20 -14.10 8.79
N GLU A 14 -1.68 -13.11 9.54
CA GLU A 14 -0.93 -12.45 10.60
C GLU A 14 -1.27 -13.02 11.99
N GLU A 15 -0.32 -12.97 12.91
CA GLU A 15 -0.46 -13.55 14.26
C GLU A 15 -1.28 -12.65 15.20
N SER A 16 -1.29 -11.34 14.94
CA SER A 16 -2.00 -10.35 15.75
C SER A 16 -2.95 -9.47 14.92
N SER A 17 -4.03 -9.02 15.54
CA SER A 17 -4.98 -8.07 14.92
C SER A 17 -4.31 -6.74 14.55
N GLY A 18 -3.28 -6.32 15.29
CA GLY A 18 -2.49 -5.13 14.98
C GLY A 18 -1.67 -5.26 13.70
N GLU A 19 -1.02 -6.41 13.49
CA GLU A 19 -0.27 -6.70 12.26
C GLU A 19 -1.21 -6.84 11.07
N ALA A 20 -2.34 -7.55 11.25
CA ALA A 20 -3.37 -7.69 10.22
C ALA A 20 -3.91 -6.33 9.77
N ALA A 21 -4.21 -5.43 10.69
CA ALA A 21 -4.65 -4.07 10.39
C ALA A 21 -3.54 -3.27 9.67
N ASN A 22 -2.29 -3.39 10.11
CA ASN A 22 -1.15 -2.71 9.49
C ASN A 22 -0.96 -3.15 8.02
N MET A 23 -1.00 -4.46 7.76
CA MET A 23 -0.85 -5.01 6.42
C MET A 23 -2.06 -4.71 5.53
N SER A 24 -3.27 -4.69 6.10
CA SER A 24 -4.49 -4.24 5.40
C SER A 24 -4.37 -2.79 4.94
N MET A 25 -3.91 -1.87 5.79
CA MET A 25 -3.71 -0.47 5.43
C MET A 25 -2.57 -0.29 4.42
N ARG A 26 -1.43 -0.95 4.62
CA ARG A 26 -0.29 -0.90 3.69
C ARG A 26 -0.66 -1.42 2.30
N SER A 27 -1.36 -2.55 2.22
CA SER A 27 -1.77 -3.12 0.93
C SER A 27 -2.74 -2.19 0.19
N SER A 28 -3.72 -1.63 0.90
CA SER A 28 -4.68 -0.67 0.33
C SER A 28 -3.98 0.56 -0.23
N LEU A 29 -3.06 1.17 0.52
CA LEU A 29 -2.29 2.33 0.05
C LEU A 29 -1.39 1.97 -1.12
N LEU A 30 -0.64 0.87 -1.04
CA LEU A 30 0.27 0.45 -2.10
C LEU A 30 -0.49 0.27 -3.43
N ILE A 31 -1.63 -0.41 -3.39
CA ILE A 31 -2.46 -0.66 -4.58
C ILE A 31 -2.98 0.66 -5.16
N ALA A 32 -3.49 1.56 -4.33
CA ALA A 32 -3.99 2.86 -4.78
C ALA A 32 -2.90 3.70 -5.45
N ILE A 33 -1.70 3.74 -4.85
CA ILE A 33 -0.55 4.47 -5.41
C ILE A 33 -0.10 3.81 -6.71
N GLU A 34 0.03 2.47 -6.74
CA GLU A 34 0.40 1.74 -7.95
C GLU A 34 -0.55 2.07 -9.11
N GLN A 35 -1.86 2.00 -8.87
CA GLN A 35 -2.88 2.30 -9.88
C GLN A 35 -2.78 3.74 -10.38
N GLN A 36 -2.64 4.70 -9.46
CA GLN A 36 -2.49 6.12 -9.79
C GLN A 36 -1.25 6.37 -10.66
N VAL A 37 -0.11 5.77 -10.29
CA VAL A 37 1.16 5.90 -11.01
C VAL A 37 1.09 5.26 -12.39
N ARG A 38 0.45 4.08 -12.51
CA ARG A 38 0.22 3.43 -13.82
C ARG A 38 -0.66 4.30 -14.73
N GLY A 39 -1.62 5.03 -14.16
CA GLY A 39 -2.48 5.96 -14.90
C GLY A 39 -1.77 7.18 -15.49
N TRP A 40 -0.53 7.49 -15.08
CA TRP A 40 0.21 8.64 -15.60
C TRP A 40 0.68 8.49 -17.05
N ASN A 41 0.72 7.27 -17.60
CA ASN A 41 1.17 6.99 -18.97
C ASN A 41 2.54 7.61 -19.32
N VAL A 42 3.48 7.56 -18.37
CA VAL A 42 4.86 8.05 -18.52
C VAL A 42 5.87 6.93 -18.31
N THR A 43 7.14 7.17 -18.64
CA THR A 43 8.21 6.22 -18.36
C THR A 43 8.40 6.02 -16.86
N GLN A 44 8.96 4.87 -16.45
CA GLN A 44 9.27 4.62 -15.04
C GLN A 44 10.26 5.67 -14.47
N ALA A 45 11.22 6.14 -15.26
CA ALA A 45 12.15 7.19 -14.82
C ALA A 45 11.41 8.50 -14.49
N GLU A 46 10.45 8.89 -15.33
CA GLU A 46 9.65 10.08 -15.10
C GLU A 46 8.67 9.90 -13.92
N ALA A 47 8.04 8.73 -13.79
CA ALA A 47 7.20 8.41 -12.63
C ALA A 47 8.00 8.46 -11.31
N ALA A 48 9.21 7.91 -11.31
CA ALA A 48 10.10 7.94 -10.13
C ALA A 48 10.45 9.38 -9.75
N ARG A 49 10.77 10.22 -10.74
CA ARG A 49 11.04 11.66 -10.55
C ARG A 49 9.83 12.40 -9.99
N ARG A 50 8.62 12.16 -10.52
CA ARG A 50 7.36 12.78 -10.04
C ARG A 50 7.05 12.39 -8.60
N LEU A 51 7.24 11.11 -8.25
CA LEU A 51 7.10 10.62 -6.88
C LEU A 51 8.26 11.04 -5.96
N GLY A 52 9.34 11.62 -6.48
CA GLY A 52 10.52 11.94 -5.67
C GLY A 52 11.25 10.72 -5.10
N VAL A 53 11.20 9.57 -5.80
CA VAL A 53 11.87 8.32 -5.40
C VAL A 53 12.90 7.88 -6.42
N THR A 54 13.76 6.93 -6.02
CA THR A 54 14.67 6.26 -6.95
C THR A 54 13.92 5.26 -7.85
N GLN A 55 14.47 4.94 -9.03
CA GLN A 55 13.87 3.93 -9.91
C GLN A 55 13.74 2.54 -9.26
N PRO A 56 14.73 2.01 -8.52
CA PRO A 56 14.55 0.75 -7.79
C PRO A 56 13.40 0.80 -6.79
N ARG A 57 13.20 1.93 -6.11
CA ARG A 57 12.10 2.10 -5.15
C ARG A 57 10.74 2.15 -5.84
N LEU A 58 10.62 2.86 -6.98
CA LEU A 58 9.42 2.80 -7.81
C LEU A 58 9.14 1.37 -8.26
N ASN A 59 10.17 0.65 -8.65
CA ASN A 59 10.05 -0.71 -9.14
C ASN A 59 9.58 -1.70 -8.06
N ASP A 60 10.02 -1.52 -6.81
CA ASP A 60 9.48 -2.25 -5.66
C ASP A 60 7.99 -1.96 -5.45
N LEU A 61 7.59 -0.69 -5.58
CA LEU A 61 6.18 -0.27 -5.46
C LEU A 61 5.33 -0.94 -6.54
N LEU A 62 5.73 -0.83 -7.81
CA LEU A 62 5.01 -1.39 -8.96
C LEU A 62 5.00 -2.93 -9.00
N ARG A 63 5.85 -3.59 -8.20
CA ARG A 63 5.85 -5.05 -8.03
C ARG A 63 5.13 -5.51 -6.76
N GLY A 64 4.48 -4.61 -6.03
CA GLY A 64 3.77 -4.97 -4.82
C GLY A 64 4.67 -5.47 -3.68
N ARG A 65 5.93 -5.02 -3.60
CA ARG A 65 6.87 -5.39 -2.52
C ARG A 65 6.49 -4.71 -1.21
N ILE A 66 5.30 -5.01 -0.68
CA ILE A 66 4.68 -4.37 0.47
C ILE A 66 5.61 -4.30 1.69
N THR A 67 6.36 -5.38 1.96
CA THR A 67 7.32 -5.49 3.06
C THR A 67 8.39 -4.39 3.05
N ASN A 68 8.72 -3.84 1.88
CA ASN A 68 9.74 -2.81 1.73
C ASN A 68 9.25 -1.41 2.13
N PHE A 69 7.94 -1.21 2.34
CA PHE A 69 7.35 0.10 2.60
C PHE A 69 6.67 0.15 3.96
N SER A 70 7.09 1.05 4.84
CA SER A 70 6.31 1.34 6.06
C SER A 70 4.99 2.03 5.71
N LEU A 71 4.01 1.97 6.63
CA LEU A 71 2.73 2.67 6.47
C LEU A 71 2.94 4.18 6.26
N ASP A 72 3.80 4.81 7.07
CA ASP A 72 4.15 6.23 6.95
C ASP A 72 4.75 6.56 5.57
N THR A 73 5.65 5.72 5.05
CA THR A 73 6.21 5.91 3.70
C THR A 73 5.10 5.92 2.65
N LEU A 74 4.13 5.01 2.75
CA LEU A 74 3.03 4.92 1.79
C LEU A 74 2.09 6.12 1.89
N ILE A 75 1.83 6.65 3.08
CA ILE A 75 1.05 7.88 3.26
C ILE A 75 1.73 9.06 2.53
N ASN A 76 3.05 9.20 2.71
CA ASN A 76 3.82 10.25 2.04
C ASN A 76 3.81 10.10 0.50
N LEU A 77 3.99 8.87 0.01
CA LEU A 77 3.94 8.57 -1.42
C LEU A 77 2.55 8.81 -2.03
N ALA A 78 1.48 8.53 -1.29
CA ALA A 78 0.11 8.83 -1.72
C ALA A 78 -0.07 10.34 -1.95
N GLY A 79 0.42 11.18 -1.03
CA GLY A 79 0.43 12.63 -1.21
C GLY A 79 1.21 13.07 -2.46
N GLN A 80 2.40 12.51 -2.69
CA GLN A 80 3.20 12.77 -3.89
C GLN A 80 2.53 12.27 -5.18
N ALA A 81 1.69 11.24 -5.09
CA ALA A 81 0.91 10.73 -6.20
C ALA A 81 -0.35 11.57 -6.50
N GLY A 82 -0.62 12.62 -5.70
CA GLY A 82 -1.82 13.45 -5.79
C GLY A 82 -3.06 12.82 -5.18
N LEU A 83 -2.89 11.82 -4.30
CA LEU A 83 -3.98 11.16 -3.58
C LEU A 83 -4.18 11.80 -2.21
N THR A 84 -5.42 11.80 -1.74
CA THR A 84 -5.76 12.16 -0.36
C THR A 84 -6.07 10.90 0.44
N VAL A 85 -5.40 10.73 1.57
CA VAL A 85 -5.65 9.61 2.49
C VAL A 85 -6.67 10.04 3.54
N ARG A 86 -7.71 9.22 3.75
CA ARG A 86 -8.67 9.36 4.85
C ARG A 86 -8.58 8.12 5.74
N LEU A 87 -8.55 8.33 7.05
CA LEU A 87 -8.57 7.26 8.04
C LEU A 87 -9.85 7.39 8.86
N ASP A 88 -10.66 6.34 8.85
CA ASP A 88 -11.85 6.23 9.69
C ASP A 88 -11.53 5.32 10.89
N ILE A 89 -11.78 5.83 12.10
CA ILE A 89 -11.50 5.12 13.36
C ILE A 89 -12.83 4.70 13.97
N ALA A 90 -13.00 3.40 14.18
CA ALA A 90 -14.18 2.80 14.81
C ALA A 90 -13.76 1.92 15.99
N ARG A 91 -14.72 1.55 16.84
CA ARG A 91 -14.47 0.51 17.85
C ARG A 91 -14.25 -0.83 17.14
N ALA A 92 -13.28 -1.59 17.62
CA ALA A 92 -13.16 -2.99 17.25
C ALA A 92 -14.44 -3.74 17.63
N ALA A 93 -14.95 -4.55 16.70
CA ALA A 93 -16.11 -5.42 16.91
C ALA A 93 -15.72 -6.66 17.75
#